data_AF-A0A0L1JJG5-F1
#
_entry.id   AF-A0A0L1JJG5-F1
#
_cell.length_a   1.000
_cell.length_b   1.000
_cell.length_c   1.000
_cell.angle_alpha   90.00
_cell.angle_beta   90.00
_cell.angle_gamma   90.00
#
_symmetry.space_group_name_H-M   'P 1'
#
loop_
_entity.id
_entity.type
_entity.pdbx_description
1 polymer ?
#
loop_
_entity_poly.entity_id
_entity_poly.type
_entity_poly.pdbx_seq_one_letter_code
_entity_poly.pdbx_strand_id
1 'polypeptide(L)'
;MILFTSPHHHYVTPKFYTETKPVTGKVAPTWNYSTVQVYGTATVYFDPEEQATGAFLDAQLRDLSAHCEGQVMGFEGEEAWSVDEAPEGYLRVLKRNIVGLSVEIDRIEGKVKMSQERKPGDREGVIKGFEALGTDTAKEVARLVRQKGDRVGG
;
A
#
# COMPACT_ATOMS: atom_id res chain seq x y z
N MET A 1 -1.32 -6.82 14.41
CA MET A 1 -1.45 -5.60 13.59
C MET A 1 -0.68 -5.82 12.30
N ILE A 2 -1.32 -5.61 11.15
CA ILE A 2 -0.71 -5.61 9.81
C ILE A 2 -0.67 -4.17 9.31
N LEU A 3 0.48 -3.75 8.78
CA LEU A 3 0.68 -2.39 8.26
C LEU A 3 0.78 -2.42 6.73
N PHE A 4 -0.10 -1.68 6.08
CA PHE A 4 -0.01 -1.40 4.65
C PHE A 4 0.47 0.04 4.45
N THR A 5 1.59 0.22 3.76
CA THR A 5 2.17 1.55 3.48
C THR A 5 2.07 1.86 2.00
N SER A 6 1.61 3.05 1.67
CA SER A 6 1.64 3.53 0.28
C SER A 6 3.09 3.66 -0.20
N PRO A 7 3.41 3.21 -1.43
CA PRO A 7 4.72 3.47 -2.03
C PRO A 7 4.94 4.96 -2.36
N HIS A 8 3.85 5.75 -2.41
CA HIS A 8 3.89 7.17 -2.72
C HIS A 8 3.99 8.00 -1.43
N HIS A 9 5.22 8.21 -0.97
CA HIS A 9 5.56 9.07 0.16
C HIS A 9 6.78 9.92 -0.17
N HIS A 10 6.91 11.11 0.44
CA HIS A 10 8.06 11.96 0.20
C HIS A 10 8.37 12.91 1.36
N TYR A 11 9.66 13.18 1.55
CA TYR A 11 10.13 14.27 2.39
C TYR A 11 9.69 15.63 1.81
N VAL A 12 9.05 16.46 2.64
CA VAL A 12 8.63 17.82 2.30
C VAL A 12 9.64 18.80 2.89
N THR A 13 10.39 19.45 2.00
CA THR A 13 11.34 20.49 2.41
C THR A 13 10.63 21.80 2.74
N PRO A 14 11.05 22.55 3.77
CA PRO A 14 10.50 23.87 4.06
C PRO A 14 10.68 24.89 2.94
N LYS A 15 11.59 24.62 1.98
CA LYS A 15 11.76 25.46 0.78
C LYS A 15 10.50 25.54 -0.08
N PHE A 16 9.59 24.57 0.05
CA PHE A 16 8.32 24.55 -0.69
C PHE A 16 7.24 25.45 -0.06
N TYR A 17 7.42 25.92 1.18
CA TYR A 17 6.44 26.78 1.84
C TYR A 17 6.61 28.24 1.40
N THR A 18 5.98 28.60 0.28
CA THR A 18 6.14 29.90 -0.38
C THR A 18 5.39 31.04 0.31
N GLU A 19 4.42 30.74 1.17
CA GLU A 19 3.64 31.74 1.89
C GLU A 19 4.21 31.98 3.30
N THR A 20 4.44 30.91 4.07
CA THR A 20 4.79 31.07 5.49
C THR A 20 6.29 31.31 5.72
N LYS A 21 7.16 30.67 4.93
CA LYS A 21 8.63 30.77 5.14
C LYS A 21 9.17 32.18 4.91
N PRO A 22 8.82 32.91 3.83
CA PRO A 22 9.35 34.27 3.62
C PRO A 22 8.87 35.27 4.67
N VAL A 23 7.67 35.06 5.23
CA VAL A 23 7.06 35.99 6.19
C VAL A 23 7.59 35.79 7.60
N THR A 24 7.68 34.54 8.07
CA THR A 24 7.96 34.26 9.48
C THR A 24 9.23 33.46 9.72
N GLY A 25 9.70 32.69 8.72
CA GLY A 25 10.75 31.69 8.88
C GLY A 25 10.40 30.52 9.81
N LYS A 26 9.25 30.52 10.48
CA LYS A 26 8.82 29.51 11.47
C LYS A 26 8.24 28.27 10.78
N VAL A 27 9.11 27.54 10.08
CA VAL A 27 8.76 26.34 9.33
C VAL A 27 9.72 25.19 9.64
N ALA A 28 9.21 23.97 9.56
CA ALA A 28 9.98 22.76 9.81
C ALA A 28 9.75 21.72 8.71
N PRO A 29 10.75 20.88 8.39
CA PRO A 29 10.58 19.81 7.43
C PRO A 29 9.58 18.77 7.92
N THR A 30 8.98 18.02 6.99
CA THR A 30 8.09 16.93 7.36
C THR A 30 8.04 15.83 6.29
N TRP A 31 7.18 14.85 6.46
CA TRP A 31 6.93 13.79 5.49
C TRP A 31 5.46 13.75 5.11
N ASN A 32 5.21 13.59 3.82
CA ASN A 32 3.91 13.20 3.29
C ASN A 32 3.88 11.70 3.07
N TYR A 33 2.85 11.03 3.60
CA TYR A 33 2.68 9.58 3.56
C TYR A 33 1.22 9.19 3.79
N SER A 34 0.89 7.97 3.40
CA SER A 34 -0.37 7.33 3.76
C SER A 34 -0.15 5.87 4.17
N THR A 35 -0.92 5.41 5.13
CA THR A 35 -0.85 4.05 5.65
C THR A 35 -2.21 3.59 6.18
N VAL A 36 -2.43 2.28 6.12
CA VAL A 36 -3.55 1.58 6.74
C VAL A 36 -3.00 0.57 7.75
N GLN A 37 -3.55 0.59 8.95
CA GLN A 37 -3.26 -0.33 10.04
C GLN A 37 -4.47 -1.24 10.23
N VAL A 38 -4.28 -2.54 10.06
CA VAL A 38 -5.30 -3.55 10.29
C VAL A 38 -5.00 -4.27 11.60
N TYR A 39 -5.95 -4.23 12.52
CA TYR A 39 -5.91 -4.93 13.80
C TYR A 39 -6.88 -6.09 13.73
N GLY A 40 -6.47 -7.21 14.31
CA GLY A 40 -7.17 -8.47 14.17
C GLY A 40 -6.48 -9.59 14.93
N THR A 41 -7.20 -10.70 15.04
CA THR A 41 -6.68 -11.95 15.59
C THR A 41 -6.17 -12.83 14.47
N ALA A 42 -4.93 -13.31 14.60
CA ALA A 42 -4.31 -14.17 13.59
C ALA A 42 -4.48 -15.65 13.95
N THR A 43 -4.93 -16.45 12.97
CA THR A 43 -4.88 -17.90 12.99
C THR A 43 -3.72 -18.36 12.11
N VAL A 44 -2.87 -19.23 12.66
CA VAL A 44 -1.67 -19.74 12.00
C VAL A 44 -1.92 -21.18 11.57
N TYR A 45 -1.77 -21.45 10.27
CA TYR A 45 -1.84 -22.78 9.67
C TYR A 45 -0.42 -23.24 9.34
N PHE A 46 0.15 -24.09 10.19
CA PHE A 46 1.59 -24.44 10.11
C PHE A 46 1.87 -25.94 10.11
N ASP A 47 0.93 -26.78 10.55
CA ASP A 47 1.12 -28.22 10.53
C ASP A 47 0.78 -28.76 9.13
N PRO A 48 1.76 -29.25 8.36
CA PRO A 48 1.53 -29.74 7.00
C PRO A 48 0.72 -31.04 6.96
N GLU A 49 0.61 -31.78 8.06
CA GLU A 49 -0.19 -33.00 8.15
C GLU A 49 -1.66 -32.69 8.50
N GLU A 50 -1.96 -31.47 8.94
CA GLU A 50 -3.31 -31.05 9.27
C GLU A 50 -4.12 -30.75 8.00
N GLN A 51 -5.28 -31.41 7.87
CA GLN A 51 -6.17 -31.24 6.73
C GLN A 51 -6.61 -29.78 6.54
N ALA A 52 -6.85 -29.06 7.65
CA ALA A 52 -7.24 -27.64 7.60
C ALA A 52 -6.13 -26.77 7.02
N THR A 53 -4.86 -27.02 7.38
CA THR A 53 -3.69 -26.33 6.79
C THR A 53 -3.59 -26.62 5.29
N GLY A 54 -3.70 -27.88 4.90
CA GLY A 54 -3.67 -28.26 3.49
C GLY A 54 -4.75 -27.56 2.66
N ALA A 55 -6.00 -27.62 3.12
CA ALA A 55 -7.15 -26.98 2.45
C ALA A 55 -7.02 -25.44 2.41
N PHE A 56 -6.55 -24.82 3.50
CA PHE A 56 -6.31 -23.39 3.55
C PHE A 56 -5.24 -22.96 2.52
N LEU A 57 -4.07 -23.62 2.52
CA LEU A 57 -3.00 -23.31 1.58
C LEU A 57 -3.42 -23.55 0.13
N ASP A 58 -4.18 -24.61 -0.14
CA ASP A 58 -4.69 -24.92 -1.48
C ASP A 58 -5.63 -23.84 -2.03
N ALA A 59 -6.50 -23.28 -1.19
CA ALA A 59 -7.36 -22.16 -1.58
C ALA A 59 -6.53 -20.88 -1.79
N GLN A 60 -5.68 -20.52 -0.82
CA GLN A 60 -4.93 -19.25 -0.88
C GLN A 60 -3.91 -19.22 -2.02
N LEU A 61 -3.26 -20.35 -2.36
CA LEU A 61 -2.35 -20.42 -3.49
C LEU A 61 -3.09 -20.21 -4.82
N ARG A 62 -4.26 -20.84 -5.00
CA ARG A 62 -5.07 -20.64 -6.21
C ARG A 62 -5.56 -19.20 -6.33
N ASP A 63 -6.08 -18.62 -5.24
CA ASP A 63 -6.57 -17.25 -5.24
C ASP A 63 -5.45 -16.24 -5.53
N LEU A 64 -4.29 -16.41 -4.91
CA LEU A 64 -3.14 -15.53 -5.13
C LEU A 64 -2.57 -15.66 -6.54
N SER A 65 -2.43 -16.89 -7.05
CA SER A 65 -1.98 -17.12 -8.43
C SER A 65 -2.95 -16.51 -9.44
N ALA A 66 -4.25 -16.75 -9.31
CA ALA A 66 -5.26 -16.17 -10.20
C ALA A 66 -5.25 -14.63 -10.16
N HIS A 67 -5.09 -14.04 -8.96
CA HIS A 67 -4.96 -12.59 -8.82
C HIS A 67 -3.71 -12.06 -9.54
N CYS A 68 -2.56 -12.69 -9.36
CA CYS A 68 -1.31 -12.27 -10.00
C CYS A 68 -1.35 -12.42 -11.52
N GLU A 69 -1.80 -13.57 -12.03
CA GLU A 69 -1.90 -13.82 -13.46
C GLU A 69 -2.84 -12.81 -14.13
N GLY A 70 -4.01 -12.54 -13.55
CA GLY A 70 -4.98 -11.61 -14.12
C GLY A 70 -4.67 -10.12 -13.91
N GLN A 71 -4.35 -9.71 -12.67
CA GLN A 71 -4.26 -8.28 -12.32
C GLN A 71 -2.85 -7.70 -12.45
N VAL A 72 -1.81 -8.54 -12.29
CA VAL A 72 -0.42 -8.09 -12.35
C VAL A 72 0.17 -8.39 -13.73
N MET A 73 0.00 -9.61 -14.22
CA MET A 73 0.56 -10.04 -15.50
C MET A 73 -0.37 -9.74 -16.69
N GLY A 74 -1.69 -9.71 -16.47
CA GLY A 74 -2.67 -9.39 -17.50
C GLY A 74 -3.05 -10.56 -18.41
N PHE A 75 -2.81 -11.80 -17.98
CA PHE A 75 -3.24 -13.00 -18.70
C PHE A 75 -4.72 -13.30 -18.41
N GLU A 76 -5.44 -13.83 -19.42
CA GLU A 76 -6.86 -14.17 -19.32
C GLU A 76 -7.12 -15.59 -19.84
N GLY A 77 -8.17 -16.22 -19.30
CA GLY A 77 -8.65 -17.52 -19.77
C GLY A 77 -7.57 -18.61 -19.72
N GLU A 78 -7.36 -19.30 -20.85
CA GLU A 78 -6.39 -20.39 -20.98
C GLU A 78 -4.93 -19.92 -21.03
N GLU A 79 -4.66 -18.61 -21.20
CA GLU A 79 -3.29 -18.07 -21.15
C GLU A 79 -2.80 -17.87 -19.72
N ALA A 80 -3.71 -17.74 -18.75
CA ALA A 80 -3.38 -17.56 -17.34
C ALA A 80 -2.98 -18.90 -16.73
N TRP A 81 -1.79 -18.94 -16.11
CA TRP A 81 -1.30 -20.17 -15.49
C TRP A 81 -2.15 -20.54 -14.25
N SER A 82 -2.50 -21.81 -14.13
CA SER A 82 -3.18 -22.37 -12.96
C SER A 82 -2.24 -23.22 -12.11
N VAL A 83 -2.43 -23.14 -10.79
CA VAL A 83 -1.75 -24.02 -9.82
C VAL A 83 -1.91 -25.50 -10.18
N ASP A 84 -3.06 -25.87 -10.74
CA ASP A 84 -3.37 -27.26 -11.10
C ASP A 84 -2.60 -27.77 -12.33
N GLU A 85 -1.88 -26.90 -13.07
CA GLU A 85 -0.94 -27.30 -14.12
C GLU A 85 0.38 -27.86 -13.54
N ALA A 86 0.70 -27.54 -12.28
CA ALA A 86 1.85 -28.12 -11.62
C ALA A 86 1.58 -29.55 -11.14
N PRO A 87 2.56 -30.46 -11.20
CA PRO A 87 2.40 -31.82 -10.69
C PRO A 87 2.03 -31.84 -9.20
N GLU A 88 1.01 -32.61 -8.83
CA GLU A 88 0.49 -32.65 -7.45
C GLU A 88 1.57 -33.03 -6.41
N GLY A 89 2.47 -33.96 -6.75
CA GLY A 89 3.61 -34.33 -5.89
C GLY A 89 4.58 -33.16 -5.67
N TYR A 90 4.77 -32.32 -6.68
CA TYR A 90 5.63 -31.14 -6.59
C TYR A 90 4.99 -30.07 -5.69
N LEU A 91 3.69 -29.79 -5.87
CA LEU A 91 2.94 -28.88 -5.01
C LEU A 91 2.94 -29.32 -3.55
N ARG A 92 2.76 -30.62 -3.29
CA ARG A 92 2.81 -31.19 -1.92
C ARG A 92 4.15 -30.87 -1.24
N VAL A 93 5.27 -31.04 -1.93
CA VAL A 93 6.60 -30.77 -1.38
C VAL A 93 6.80 -29.28 -1.08
N LEU A 94 6.36 -28.40 -1.98
CA LEU A 94 6.50 -26.96 -1.77
C LEU A 94 5.63 -26.45 -0.61
N LYS A 95 4.38 -26.93 -0.51
CA LYS A 95 3.44 -26.52 0.56
C LYS A 95 3.95 -26.83 1.96
N ARG A 96 4.76 -27.90 2.14
CA ARG A 96 5.34 -28.24 3.46
C ARG A 96 6.25 -27.16 4.04
N ASN A 97 6.71 -26.20 3.21
CA ASN A 97 7.57 -25.10 3.64
C ASN A 97 6.80 -23.76 3.76
N ILE A 98 5.47 -23.78 3.67
CA ILE A 98 4.63 -22.58 3.72
C ILE A 98 3.84 -22.59 5.02
N VAL A 99 3.87 -21.45 5.73
CA VAL A 99 2.99 -21.18 6.86
C VAL A 99 1.88 -20.26 6.39
N GLY A 100 0.64 -20.73 6.53
CA GLY A 100 -0.56 -19.94 6.25
C GLY A 100 -0.91 -19.03 7.41
N LEU A 101 -1.36 -17.81 7.10
CA LEU A 101 -1.86 -16.84 8.07
C LEU A 101 -3.22 -16.35 7.61
N SER A 102 -4.23 -16.51 8.46
CA SER A 102 -5.52 -15.83 8.33
C SER A 102 -5.64 -14.79 9.43
N VAL A 103 -6.20 -13.62 9.12
CA VAL A 103 -6.45 -12.58 10.12
C VAL A 103 -7.92 -12.20 10.08
N GLU A 104 -8.61 -12.47 11.17
CA GLU A 104 -9.95 -11.95 11.41
C GLU A 104 -9.82 -10.48 11.84
N ILE A 105 -10.42 -9.58 11.06
CA ILE A 105 -10.24 -8.13 11.22
C ILE A 105 -11.18 -7.61 12.29
N ASP A 106 -10.62 -7.03 13.34
CA ASP A 106 -11.37 -6.33 14.40
C ASP A 106 -11.56 -4.84 14.08
N ARG A 107 -10.51 -4.22 13.53
CA ARG A 107 -10.46 -2.76 13.35
C ARG A 107 -9.49 -2.36 12.25
N ILE A 108 -9.87 -1.35 11.48
CA ILE A 108 -9.02 -0.74 10.46
C ILE A 108 -8.85 0.75 10.78
N GLU A 109 -7.61 1.21 10.81
CA GLU A 109 -7.27 2.62 10.97
C GLU A 109 -6.47 3.14 9.79
N GLY A 110 -6.79 4.34 9.32
CA GLY A 110 -6.07 5.00 8.23
C GLY A 110 -5.41 6.28 8.69
N LYS A 111 -4.15 6.49 8.30
CA LYS A 111 -3.46 7.78 8.46
C LYS A 111 -3.03 8.31 7.12
N VAL A 112 -3.42 9.55 6.82
CA VAL A 112 -2.97 10.27 5.63
C VAL A 112 -2.45 11.65 6.04
N LYS A 113 -1.19 11.92 5.72
CA LYS A 113 -0.55 13.23 5.87
C LYS A 113 -0.04 13.67 4.51
N MET A 114 -0.69 14.67 3.94
CA MET A 114 -0.46 15.20 2.59
C MET A 114 -0.50 16.73 2.62
N SER A 115 0.20 17.33 3.59
CA SER A 115 0.26 18.78 3.82
C SER A 115 -1.11 19.49 3.93
N GLN A 116 -2.19 18.77 4.27
CA GLN A 116 -3.54 19.33 4.28
C GLN A 116 -3.75 20.42 5.33
N GLU A 117 -2.90 20.46 6.36
CA GLU A 117 -2.91 21.47 7.42
C GLU A 117 -2.28 22.81 6.99
N ARG A 118 -1.61 22.84 5.83
CA ARG A 118 -0.90 24.03 5.36
C ARG A 118 -1.84 25.03 4.70
N LYS A 119 -1.43 26.28 4.73
CA LYS A 119 -2.13 27.37 4.03
C LYS A 119 -2.17 27.11 2.52
N PRO A 120 -3.15 27.67 1.80
CA PRO A 120 -3.27 27.48 0.35
C PRO A 120 -1.98 27.77 -0.42
N GLY A 121 -1.26 28.87 -0.12
CA GLY A 121 -0.02 29.21 -0.83
C GLY A 121 1.10 28.21 -0.58
N ASP A 122 1.26 27.73 0.66
CA ASP A 122 2.24 26.69 0.99
C ASP A 122 1.90 25.34 0.37
N ARG A 123 0.62 24.96 0.29
CA ARG A 123 0.19 23.73 -0.39
C ARG A 123 0.51 23.78 -1.88
N GLU A 124 0.22 24.91 -2.52
CA GLU A 124 0.56 25.14 -3.92
C GLU A 124 2.07 25.07 -4.16
N GLY A 125 2.87 25.64 -3.26
CA GLY A 125 4.32 25.53 -3.30
C GLY A 125 4.82 24.09 -3.14
N VAL A 126 4.18 23.27 -2.29
CA VAL A 126 4.47 21.83 -2.16
C VAL A 126 4.13 21.07 -3.45
N ILE A 127 2.97 21.33 -4.06
CA ILE A 127 2.56 20.71 -5.32
C ILE A 127 3.58 21.02 -6.43
N LYS A 128 3.87 22.30 -6.67
CA LYS A 128 4.85 22.73 -7.68
C LYS A 128 6.25 22.19 -7.40
N GLY A 129 6.65 22.19 -6.13
CA GLY A 129 7.95 21.66 -5.70
C GLY A 129 8.11 20.19 -6.05
N PHE A 130 7.07 19.37 -5.85
CA PHE A 130 7.09 17.96 -6.24
C PHE A 130 6.99 17.73 -7.74
N GLU A 131 6.14 18.47 -8.46
CA GLU A 131 6.05 18.38 -9.92
C GLU A 131 7.40 18.70 -10.60
N ALA A 132 8.15 19.66 -10.07
CA ALA A 132 9.47 20.03 -10.57
C ALA A 132 10.55 18.96 -10.37
N LEU A 133 10.37 17.99 -9.46
CA LEU A 133 11.31 16.88 -9.29
C LEU A 133 11.26 15.88 -10.45
N GLY A 134 10.17 15.86 -11.22
CA GLY A 134 10.05 15.04 -12.43
C GLY A 134 9.92 13.53 -12.23
N THR A 135 10.03 13.02 -10.98
CA THR A 135 9.88 11.60 -10.67
C THR A 135 8.41 11.19 -10.52
N ASP A 136 8.08 9.94 -10.83
CA ASP A 136 6.69 9.47 -10.78
C ASP A 136 6.12 9.46 -9.36
N THR A 137 6.93 9.09 -8.36
CA THR A 137 6.56 9.22 -6.95
C THR A 137 6.24 10.67 -6.57
N ALA A 138 7.03 11.65 -7.03
CA ALA A 138 6.77 13.05 -6.69
C ALA A 138 5.50 13.57 -7.38
N LYS A 139 5.27 13.23 -8.65
CA LYS A 139 4.02 13.57 -9.37
C LYS A 139 2.80 13.00 -8.64
N GLU A 140 2.88 11.75 -8.19
CA GLU A 140 1.77 11.11 -7.50
C GLU A 140 1.52 11.72 -6.11
N VAL A 141 2.57 12.03 -5.35
CA VAL A 141 2.44 12.76 -4.09
C VAL A 141 1.85 14.16 -4.33
N ALA A 142 2.23 14.87 -5.39
CA ALA A 142 1.64 16.17 -5.75
C ALA A 142 0.13 16.05 -6.03
N ARG A 143 -0.28 15.02 -6.79
CA ARG A 143 -1.69 14.69 -7.06
C ARG A 143 -2.47 14.46 -5.76
N LEU A 144 -1.90 13.69 -4.83
CA LEU A 144 -2.52 13.39 -3.53
C LEU A 144 -2.64 14.63 -2.62
N VAL A 145 -1.63 15.50 -2.59
CA VAL A 145 -1.68 16.79 -1.88
C VAL A 145 -2.81 17.66 -2.42
N ARG A 146 -2.95 17.76 -3.75
CA ARG A 146 -4.04 18.49 -4.41
C ARG A 146 -5.41 17.96 -3.99
N GLN A 147 -5.64 16.65 -4.16
CA GLN A 147 -6.92 16.02 -3.82
C GLN A 147 -7.32 16.16 -2.35
N LYS A 148 -6.35 16.13 -1.43
CA LYS A 148 -6.63 16.29 0.00
C LYS A 148 -6.87 17.75 0.38
N GLY A 149 -6.24 18.69 -0.31
CA GLY A 149 -6.44 20.11 -0.08
C GLY A 149 -7.87 20.58 -0.36
N ASP A 150 -8.52 19.98 -1.37
CA ASP A 150 -9.88 20.33 -1.80
C ASP A 150 -10.97 19.80 -0.86
N ARG A 151 -10.69 18.72 -0.11
CA ARG A 151 -11.66 18.08 0.80
C ARG A 151 -11.81 18.75 2.17
N VAL A 152 -10.98 19.73 2.51
CA VAL A 152 -11.03 20.44 3.81
C VAL A 152 -11.98 21.66 3.74
N GLY A 153 -12.56 21.95 2.58
CA GLY A 153 -13.47 23.08 2.36
C GLY A 153 -14.97 22.74 2.27
N GLY A 154 -15.40 21.56 2.74
CA GLY A 154 -16.80 21.11 2.74
C GLY A 154 -17.30 20.73 4.12
#